data_AF-A0A7W0P3P5-F1
#
_entry.id   AF-A0A7W0P3P5-F1
#
_cell.length_a   1.000
_cell.length_b   1.000
_cell.length_c   1.000
_cell.angle_alpha   90.00
_cell.angle_beta   90.00
_cell.angle_gamma   90.00
#
_symmetry.space_group_name_H-M   'P 1'
#
loop_
_entity.id
_entity.type
_entity.pdbx_description
1 polymer ?
#
loop_
_entity_poly.entity_id
_entity_poly.type
_entity_poly.pdbx_seq_one_letter_code
_entity_poly.pdbx_strand_id
1 'polypeptide(L)' 'MGSERLVIHGAREHNLKNITLDLPRNQLIVFTGLSGSGKSSLAFDTIYAEGQ' A
#
# COMPACT_ATOMS: atom_id res chain seq x y z
N MET A 1 -13.89 3.41 -18.18
CA MET A 1 -13.65 2.18 -17.39
C MET A 1 -12.48 2.50 -16.47
N GLY A 2 -12.69 2.60 -15.16
CA GLY A 2 -11.61 2.89 -14.21
C GLY A 2 -10.64 1.71 -14.13
N SER A 3 -9.38 1.92 -13.73
CA SER A 3 -8.49 0.79 -13.52
C SER A 3 -9.05 -0.10 -12.41
N GLU A 4 -9.24 -1.38 -12.68
CA GLU A 4 -9.71 -2.37 -11.69
C GLU A 4 -8.67 -2.65 -10.59
N ARG A 5 -7.50 -2.01 -10.68
CA ARG A 5 -6.31 -2.28 -9.86
C ARG A 5 -5.66 -0.98 -9.37
N LEU A 6 -5.18 -1.01 -8.14
CA LEU A 6 -4.27 -0.05 -7.51
C LEU A 6 -2.89 -0.67 -7.53
N VAL A 7 -1.97 -0.06 -8.28
CA VAL A 7 -0.61 -0.56 -8.42
C VAL A 7 0.36 0.39 -7.73
N ILE A 8 1.13 -0.13 -6.79
CA ILE A 8 2.19 0.58 -6.07
C ILE A 8 3.52 0.03 -6.56
N HIS A 9 4.42 0.91 -7.03
CA HIS A 9 5.76 0.52 -7.46
C HIS A 9 6.81 1.16 -6.56
N GLY A 10 7.68 0.32 -5.99
CA GLY A 10 8.87 0.76 -5.28
C GLY A 10 8.58 1.59 -4.02
N ALA A 11 7.57 1.25 -3.22
CA ALA A 11 7.31 1.92 -1.97
C ALA A 11 8.48 1.74 -1.00
N ARG A 12 8.98 2.86 -0.48
CA ARG A 12 10.21 2.98 0.33
C ARG A 12 10.01 3.79 1.61
N GLU A 13 8.77 4.17 1.93
CA GLU A 13 8.49 4.98 3.10
C GLU A 13 8.87 4.23 4.39
N HIS A 14 9.52 4.93 5.32
CA HIS A 14 10.10 4.37 6.53
C HIS A 14 10.96 3.11 6.30
N ASN A 15 10.46 1.93 6.69
CA ASN A 15 11.19 0.66 6.63
C ASN A 15 10.74 -0.24 5.47
N LEU A 16 9.92 0.27 4.55
CA LEU A 16 9.51 -0.45 3.35
C LEU A 16 10.72 -0.67 2.43
N LYS A 17 10.93 -1.93 2.03
CA LYS A 17 12.12 -2.35 1.28
C LYS A 17 11.88 -2.34 -0.23
N ASN A 18 11.54 -1.19 -0.80
CA ASN A 18 11.28 -1.02 -2.24
C ASN A 18 10.22 -2.01 -2.76
N ILE A 19 9.08 -2.10 -2.07
CA ILE A 19 8.05 -3.11 -2.37
C ILE A 19 7.17 -2.69 -3.54
N THR A 20 6.69 -3.67 -4.30
CA THR A 20 5.74 -3.49 -5.40
C THR A 20 4.50 -4.34 -5.14
N LEU A 21 3.32 -3.76 -5.29
CA LEU A 21 2.03 -4.40 -5.01
C LEU A 21 1.02 -4.08 -6.11
N ASP A 22 0.19 -5.07 -6.44
CA ASP A 22 -0.96 -4.96 -7.31
C ASP A 22 -2.20 -5.39 -6.53
N LEU A 23 -3.07 -4.43 -6.21
CA LEU A 23 -4.21 -4.59 -5.33
C LEU A 23 -5.52 -4.38 -6.11
N PRO A 24 -6.54 -5.24 -5.97
CA PRO A 24 -7.83 -5.02 -6.61
C PRO A 24 -8.54 -3.80 -5.99
N ARG A 25 -9.05 -2.90 -6.84
CA ARG A 25 -9.90 -1.78 -6.35
C ARG A 25 -11.29 -2.29 -6.00
N ASN A 26 -12.03 -1.48 -5.25
CA ASN A 26 -13.42 -1.75 -4.86
C ASN A 26 -13.59 -3.03 -4.02
N GLN A 27 -12.53 -3.45 -3.33
CA GLN A 27 -12.55 -4.59 -2.41
C GLN A 27 -12.06 -4.16 -1.03
N LEU A 28 -12.52 -4.89 0.00
CA LEU A 28 -12.00 -4.76 1.35
C LEU A 28 -10.66 -5.48 1.45
N ILE A 29 -9.56 -4.72 1.44
CA ILE A 29 -8.21 -5.24 1.60
C ILE A 29 -7.76 -5.08 3.05
N VAL A 30 -7.16 -6.13 3.61
CA VAL A 30 -6.64 -6.14 4.98
C VAL A 30 -5.12 -6.29 4.97
N PHE A 31 -4.41 -5.32 5.56
CA PHE A 31 -2.98 -5.43 5.83
C PHE A 31 -2.75 -6.02 7.22
N THR A 32 -2.03 -7.15 7.30
CA THR A 32 -1.71 -7.84 8.55
C THR A 32 -0.21 -8.14 8.66
N GLY A 33 0.23 -8.55 9.85
CA GLY A 33 1.63 -8.82 10.18
C GLY A 33 2.07 -8.25 11.54
N LEU A 34 3.24 -8.68 12.00
CA LEU A 34 3.83 -8.28 13.29
C LEU A 34 3.96 -6.76 13.44
N SER A 35 4.01 -6.26 14.68
CA SER A 35 4.30 -4.85 14.94
C SER A 35 5.63 -4.44 14.27
N GLY A 36 5.66 -3.24 13.70
CA GLY A 36 6.84 -2.73 12.98
C GLY A 36 7.05 -3.30 11.56
N SER A 37 6.17 -4.14 11.03
CA SER A 37 6.34 -4.74 9.69
C SER A 37 6.13 -3.79 8.50
N GLY A 38 5.78 -2.51 8.73
CA GLY A 38 5.54 -1.52 7.67
C GLY A 38 4.09 -1.41 7.17
N LYS A 39 3.10 -2.01 7.85
CA LYS A 39 1.67 -1.92 7.48
C LYS A 39 1.17 -0.47 7.44
N SER A 40 1.39 0.29 8.52
CA SER A 40 0.94 1.68 8.60
C SER A 40 1.68 2.57 7.61
N SER A 41 2.99 2.33 7.42
CA SER A 41 3.80 3.03 6.42
C SER A 41 3.28 2.84 5.01
N LEU A 42 2.81 1.64 4.67
CA LEU A 42 2.20 1.38 3.38
C LEU A 42 0.78 1.95 3.28
N ALA A 43 -0.08 1.70 4.26
CA ALA A 43 -1.50 2.04 4.17
C ALA A 43 -1.77 3.55 4.32
N PHE A 44 -1.14 4.19 5.32
CA PHE A 44 -1.38 5.59 5.66
C PHE A 44 -0.32 6.49 5.00
N ASP A 45 0.95 6.24 5.27
CA ASP A 45 2.02 7.16 4.90
C ASP A 45 2.36 7.10 3.39
N THR A 46 1.99 6.02 2.71
CA THR A 46 2.14 5.88 1.25
C THR A 46 0.79 5.96 0.53
N ILE A 47 -0.09 4.98 0.69
CA ILE A 47 -1.30 4.86 -0.15
C ILE A 47 -2.31 5.99 0.13
N TYR A 48 -2.60 6.27 1.40
CA TYR A 48 -3.57 7.32 1.75
C TYR A 48 -3.01 8.72 1.48
N ALA A 49 -1.75 8.97 1.82
CA ALA A 49 -1.09 10.26 1.60
C ALA A 49 -1.05 10.67 0.12
N GLU A 50 -0.71 9.75 -0.79
CA GLU A 50 -0.68 10.01 -2.23
C GLU A 50 -2.07 10.15 -2.87
N GLY A 51 -3.12 9.71 -2.17
CA GLY A 51 -4.50 9.80 -2.64
C GLY A 51 -5.22 11.11 -2.28
N GLN A 52 -4.57 11.99 -1.51
CA GLN A 52 -5.03 13.36 -1.21
C GLN A 52 -4.61 14.34 -2.32
#